data_AF-A0AAW3I1A9-F1
#
_entry.id   AF-A0AAW3I1A9-F1
#
_cell.length_a   1.000
_cell.length_b   1.000
_cell.length_c   1.000
_cell.angle_alpha   90.00
_cell.angle_beta   90.00
_cell.angle_gamma   90.00
#
_symmetry.space_group_name_H-M   'P 1'
#
loop_
_entity.id
_entity.type
_entity.pdbx_description
1 polymer ?
#
loop_
_entity_poly.entity_id
_entity_poly.type
_entity_poly.pdbx_seq_one_letter_code
_entity_poly.pdbx_strand_id
1 'polypeptide(L)'
;MRPLHASWLAVTPEPWKNGGGVTRTLSVDAAQQPPRWRVSVADIDRDGPYSRYPGYDRVSVVLSGGDVELVEDVADAERITLAPGVATAFAGDAAFKSHLLNGPVRVLNLFVLRGAAAASVVCVGGGKAAVEAGGLTQDGVATHTLRIIVAAQAGRLIHAAEAGVVLAAGDYIVGPSCGIDARQAFAPAQPTARNGVAAAVLDVRVPAPAAV
;
A
#
# COMPACT_ATOMS: atom_id res chain seq x y z
N MET A 1 -9.50 3.92 19.78
CA MET A 1 -8.76 2.67 19.50
C MET A 1 -7.28 3.01 19.55
N ARG A 2 -6.44 2.24 20.27
CA ARG A 2 -4.99 2.48 20.28
C ARG A 2 -4.43 2.07 18.91
N PRO A 3 -3.61 2.90 18.25
CA PRO A 3 -3.05 2.53 16.95
C PRO A 3 -2.11 1.31 17.07
N LEU A 4 -2.14 0.46 16.05
CA LEU A 4 -1.22 -0.66 15.91
C LEU A 4 0.10 -0.13 15.35
N HIS A 5 1.20 -0.22 16.09
CA HIS A 5 2.56 0.03 15.60
C HIS A 5 3.34 -1.28 15.64
N ALA A 6 3.87 -1.69 14.49
CA ALA A 6 4.68 -2.89 14.36
C ALA A 6 5.72 -2.75 13.25
N SER A 7 6.71 -3.65 13.23
CA SER A 7 7.62 -3.81 12.10
C SER A 7 7.08 -4.86 11.13
N TRP A 8 7.14 -4.60 9.82
CA TRP A 8 6.79 -5.63 8.85
C TRP A 8 7.73 -6.83 8.91
N LEU A 9 8.97 -6.67 9.39
CA LEU A 9 9.89 -7.80 9.57
C LEU A 9 9.44 -8.76 10.68
N ALA A 10 8.61 -8.28 11.62
CA ALA A 10 8.01 -9.11 12.66
C ALA A 10 6.72 -9.81 12.19
N VAL A 11 6.21 -9.48 11.00
CA VAL A 11 5.07 -10.18 10.40
C VAL A 11 5.57 -11.47 9.76
N THR A 12 4.90 -12.58 10.09
CA THR A 12 5.21 -13.89 9.52
C THR A 12 5.17 -13.82 7.98
N PRO A 13 6.28 -14.16 7.29
CA PRO A 13 6.29 -14.19 5.84
C PRO A 13 5.48 -15.37 5.32
N GLU A 14 4.79 -15.14 4.20
CA GLU A 14 4.04 -16.11 3.43
C GLU A 14 4.84 -16.40 2.15
N PRO A 15 5.67 -17.45 2.09
CA PRO A 15 6.47 -17.75 0.92
C PRO A 15 5.60 -18.13 -0.27
N TRP A 16 5.94 -17.63 -1.45
CA TRP A 16 5.21 -17.96 -2.66
C TRP A 16 5.53 -19.39 -3.09
N LYS A 17 4.53 -20.09 -3.64
CA LYS A 17 4.69 -21.49 -4.11
C LYS A 17 5.77 -21.66 -5.18
N ASN A 18 6.01 -20.61 -5.98
CA ASN A 18 7.05 -20.58 -7.02
C ASN A 18 8.45 -20.20 -6.48
N GLY A 19 8.55 -19.91 -5.18
CA GLY A 19 9.76 -19.46 -4.50
C GLY A 19 10.29 -18.09 -4.98
N GLY A 20 9.51 -17.33 -5.75
CA GLY A 20 9.94 -16.06 -6.37
C GLY A 20 9.90 -14.85 -5.43
N GLY A 21 9.48 -15.06 -4.18
CA GLY A 21 9.35 -14.01 -3.18
C GLY A 21 8.56 -14.45 -1.96
N VAL A 22 8.29 -13.48 -1.09
CA VAL A 22 7.45 -13.64 0.10
C VAL A 22 6.50 -12.46 0.24
N THR A 23 5.30 -12.71 0.78
CA THR A 23 4.35 -11.65 1.16
C THR A 23 4.28 -11.53 2.67
N ARG A 24 4.10 -10.32 3.18
CA ARG A 24 3.75 -10.05 4.58
C ARG A 24 2.49 -9.19 4.61
N THR A 25 1.39 -9.77 5.09
CA THR A 25 0.12 -9.04 5.24
C THR A 25 0.20 -8.13 6.47
N LEU A 26 0.25 -6.82 6.27
CA LEU A 26 0.39 -5.85 7.35
C LEU A 26 -0.94 -5.60 8.06
N SER A 27 -2.01 -5.45 7.27
CA SER A 27 -3.35 -5.21 7.80
C SER A 27 -4.41 -5.58 6.76
N VAL A 28 -5.58 -6.01 7.22
CA VAL A 28 -6.68 -6.48 6.37
C VAL A 28 -8.01 -6.22 7.07
N ASP A 29 -9.05 -5.97 6.28
CA ASP A 29 -10.41 -5.93 6.80
C ASP A 29 -10.95 -7.33 7.11
N ALA A 30 -10.50 -7.90 8.23
CA ALA A 30 -10.82 -9.27 8.62
C ALA A 30 -12.30 -9.49 8.98
N ALA A 31 -13.07 -8.42 9.20
CA ALA A 31 -14.49 -8.50 9.56
C ALA A 31 -15.40 -8.76 8.34
N GLN A 32 -14.86 -8.75 7.13
CA GLN A 32 -15.61 -8.88 5.88
C GLN A 32 -15.08 -10.06 5.06
N GLN A 33 -15.98 -10.77 4.39
CA GLN A 33 -15.65 -11.84 3.46
C GLN A 33 -16.44 -11.64 2.16
N PRO A 34 -15.81 -11.23 1.05
CA PRO A 34 -14.37 -10.95 0.91
C PRO A 34 -13.92 -9.68 1.67
N PRO A 35 -12.63 -9.55 2.08
CA PRO A 35 -12.14 -8.35 2.74
C PRO A 35 -12.29 -7.11 1.86
N ARG A 36 -12.82 -6.01 2.41
CA ARG A 36 -13.01 -4.77 1.63
C ARG A 36 -11.67 -4.15 1.22
N TRP A 37 -10.62 -4.36 2.00
CA TRP A 37 -9.27 -3.92 1.67
C TRP A 37 -8.21 -4.81 2.33
N ARG A 38 -7.00 -4.77 1.78
CA ARG A 38 -5.80 -5.46 2.31
C ARG A 38 -4.56 -4.64 2.00
N VAL A 39 -3.63 -4.55 2.96
CA VAL A 39 -2.30 -3.95 2.77
C VAL A 39 -1.24 -5.00 3.06
N SER A 40 -0.29 -5.15 2.15
CA SER A 40 0.83 -6.08 2.29
C SER A 40 2.13 -5.51 1.73
N VAL A 41 3.25 -6.04 2.20
CA VAL A 41 4.58 -5.81 1.61
C VAL A 41 5.08 -7.12 1.04
N ALA A 42 5.56 -7.09 -0.20
CA ALA A 42 6.17 -8.23 -0.87
C ALA A 42 7.67 -7.96 -1.09
N ASP A 43 8.49 -8.95 -0.78
CA ASP A 43 9.86 -9.04 -1.33
C ASP A 43 9.78 -9.91 -2.58
N ILE A 44 10.24 -9.39 -3.72
CA ILE A 44 10.18 -10.06 -5.02
C ILE A 44 11.63 -10.25 -5.50
N ASP A 45 12.05 -11.50 -5.59
CA ASP A 45 13.45 -11.87 -5.84
C ASP A 45 13.75 -12.08 -7.33
N ARG A 46 12.73 -12.44 -8.12
CA ARG A 46 12.83 -12.70 -9.56
C ARG A 46 11.49 -12.52 -10.26
N ASP A 47 11.55 -12.40 -11.58
CA ASP A 47 10.39 -12.41 -12.46
C ASP A 47 9.44 -13.56 -12.15
N GLY A 48 8.14 -13.30 -12.31
CA GLY A 48 7.14 -14.31 -11.99
C GLY A 48 5.71 -13.87 -12.18
N PRO A 49 4.76 -14.82 -12.04
CA PRO A 49 3.35 -14.52 -12.09
C PRO A 49 2.95 -13.54 -10.99
N TYR A 50 2.06 -12.64 -11.34
CA TYR A 50 1.49 -11.64 -10.46
C TYR A 50 -0.01 -11.91 -10.33
N SER A 51 -0.44 -12.25 -9.11
CA SER A 51 -1.77 -12.80 -8.87
C SER A 51 -2.90 -11.84 -9.25
N ARG A 52 -3.92 -12.40 -9.90
CA ARG A 52 -5.21 -11.77 -10.24
C ARG A 52 -6.09 -11.64 -9.00
N TYR A 53 -6.73 -10.48 -8.83
CA TYR A 53 -7.72 -10.17 -7.78
C TYR A 53 -8.95 -9.51 -8.40
N PRO A 54 -9.87 -10.29 -8.99
CA PRO A 54 -11.05 -9.74 -9.67
C PRO A 54 -11.90 -8.87 -8.74
N GLY A 55 -12.39 -7.75 -9.25
CA GLY A 55 -13.21 -6.78 -8.50
C GLY A 55 -12.42 -5.82 -7.61
N TYR A 56 -11.10 -5.99 -7.47
CA TYR A 56 -10.26 -5.10 -6.68
C TYR A 56 -9.53 -4.10 -7.58
N ASP A 57 -9.47 -2.86 -7.15
CA ASP A 57 -8.44 -1.93 -7.59
C ASP A 57 -7.19 -2.14 -6.73
N ARG A 58 -6.02 -2.02 -7.36
CA ARG A 58 -4.74 -2.17 -6.68
C ARG A 58 -3.95 -0.88 -6.78
N VAL A 59 -3.23 -0.57 -5.70
CA VAL A 59 -2.18 0.45 -5.71
C VAL A 59 -0.90 -0.19 -5.25
N SER A 60 0.16 -0.09 -6.04
CA SER A 60 1.47 -0.59 -5.67
C SER A 60 2.49 0.55 -5.61
N VAL A 61 3.44 0.44 -4.67
CA VAL A 61 4.58 1.35 -4.51
C VAL A 61 5.84 0.52 -4.35
N VAL A 62 6.83 0.72 -5.21
CA VAL A 62 8.17 0.15 -5.00
C VAL A 62 8.86 0.95 -3.87
N LEU A 63 9.08 0.30 -2.73
CA LEU A 63 9.71 0.87 -1.54
C LEU A 63 11.24 0.84 -1.61
N SER A 64 11.80 -0.18 -2.26
CA SER A 64 13.24 -0.30 -2.52
C SER A 64 13.51 -1.20 -3.73
N GLY A 65 14.64 -0.98 -4.40
CA GLY A 65 14.99 -1.64 -5.66
C GLY A 65 14.68 -0.76 -6.87
N GLY A 66 14.66 -1.35 -8.06
CA GLY A 66 14.34 -0.66 -9.31
C GLY A 66 12.90 -0.85 -9.77
N ASP A 67 12.64 -0.49 -11.02
CA ASP A 67 11.32 -0.60 -11.64
C ASP A 67 10.85 -2.05 -11.80
N VAL A 68 9.54 -2.23 -11.76
CA VAL A 68 8.85 -3.48 -12.09
C VAL A 68 7.91 -3.23 -13.26
N GLU A 69 8.03 -4.00 -14.34
CA GLU A 69 7.02 -4.03 -15.39
C GLU A 69 6.01 -5.13 -15.10
N LEU A 70 4.72 -4.78 -15.15
CA LEU A 70 3.62 -5.74 -15.18
C LEU A 70 3.09 -5.82 -16.60
N VAL A 71 3.04 -7.04 -17.14
CA VAL A 71 2.61 -7.32 -18.52
C VAL A 71 1.52 -8.38 -18.48
N GLU A 72 0.37 -8.11 -19.10
CA GLU A 72 -0.67 -9.14 -19.24
C GLU A 72 -0.24 -10.22 -20.23
N ASP A 73 -0.72 -11.45 -20.02
CA ASP A 73 -0.46 -12.58 -20.91
C ASP A 73 -1.41 -12.58 -22.12
N VAL A 74 -1.47 -11.46 -22.84
CA VAL A 74 -2.24 -11.28 -24.08
C VAL A 74 -1.44 -10.46 -25.10
N ALA A 75 -1.70 -10.68 -26.39
CA ALA A 75 -1.06 -9.90 -27.46
C ALA A 75 -1.43 -8.41 -27.34
N ASP A 76 -0.45 -7.53 -27.56
CA ASP A 76 -0.58 -6.06 -27.48
C ASP A 76 -1.06 -5.52 -26.11
N ALA A 77 -0.84 -6.28 -25.04
CA ALA A 77 -1.14 -5.84 -23.67
C ALA A 77 -0.43 -4.53 -23.31
N GLU A 78 -1.18 -3.63 -22.67
CA GLU A 78 -0.62 -2.45 -22.03
C GLU A 78 0.35 -2.87 -20.92
N ARG A 79 1.51 -2.19 -20.85
CA ARG A 79 2.50 -2.40 -19.81
C ARG A 79 2.25 -1.41 -18.68
N ILE A 80 2.17 -1.90 -17.45
CA ILE A 80 2.13 -1.04 -16.26
C ILE A 80 3.53 -1.01 -15.65
N THR A 81 4.11 0.18 -15.51
CA THR A 81 5.41 0.36 -14.87
C THR A 81 5.24 0.80 -13.43
N LEU A 82 5.77 0.03 -12.48
CA LEU A 82 5.85 0.39 -11.07
C LEU A 82 7.23 1.02 -10.80
N ALA A 83 7.28 2.35 -10.76
CA ALA A 83 8.51 3.08 -10.49
C ALA A 83 8.77 3.25 -8.97
N PRO A 84 10.04 3.26 -8.53
CA PRO A 84 10.43 3.58 -7.16
C PRO A 84 9.79 4.87 -6.62
N GLY A 85 9.13 4.73 -5.47
CA GLY A 85 8.47 5.84 -4.77
C GLY A 85 7.30 6.50 -5.49
N VAL A 86 6.75 5.86 -6.52
CA VAL A 86 5.54 6.30 -7.22
C VAL A 86 4.40 5.32 -6.93
N ALA A 87 3.30 5.82 -6.40
CA ALA A 87 2.06 5.04 -6.31
C ALA A 87 1.47 4.86 -7.70
N THR A 88 1.16 3.61 -8.06
CA THR A 88 0.59 3.26 -9.36
C THR A 88 -0.69 2.47 -9.15
N ALA A 89 -1.81 3.00 -9.63
CA ALA A 89 -3.11 2.33 -9.60
C ALA A 89 -3.32 1.50 -10.86
N PHE A 90 -3.92 0.33 -10.70
CA PHE A 90 -4.33 -0.54 -11.80
C PHE A 90 -5.43 -1.51 -11.36
N ALA A 91 -6.21 -2.00 -12.32
CA ALA A 91 -7.23 -3.00 -12.05
C ALA A 91 -6.60 -4.35 -11.67
N GLY A 92 -7.08 -4.97 -10.60
CA GLY A 92 -6.68 -6.33 -10.20
C GLY A 92 -7.32 -7.43 -11.07
N ASP A 93 -8.15 -7.07 -12.04
CA ASP A 93 -8.93 -7.99 -12.86
C ASP A 93 -8.11 -8.79 -13.87
N ALA A 94 -6.90 -8.37 -14.20
CA ALA A 94 -6.01 -9.09 -15.11
C ALA A 94 -4.98 -9.94 -14.35
N ALA A 95 -4.49 -10.99 -15.01
CA ALA A 95 -3.31 -11.71 -14.58
C ALA A 95 -2.10 -11.09 -15.27
N PHE A 96 -1.08 -10.72 -14.49
CA PHE A 96 0.14 -10.14 -15.03
C PHE A 96 1.32 -11.08 -14.81
N LYS A 97 2.37 -10.87 -15.60
CA LYS A 97 3.73 -11.30 -15.30
C LYS A 97 4.53 -10.07 -14.87
N SER A 98 5.27 -10.22 -13.77
CA SER A 98 6.18 -9.20 -13.28
C SER A 98 7.59 -9.43 -13.83
N HIS A 99 8.20 -8.35 -14.30
CA HIS A 99 9.59 -8.29 -14.78
C HIS A 99 10.36 -7.27 -13.96
N LEU A 100 11.44 -7.71 -13.32
CA LEU A 100 12.29 -6.86 -12.48
C LEU A 100 13.41 -6.26 -13.33
N LEU A 101 13.38 -4.95 -13.57
CA LEU A 101 14.34 -4.35 -14.49
C LEU A 101 15.75 -4.22 -13.88
N ASN A 102 15.86 -4.13 -12.55
CA ASN A 102 17.13 -3.92 -11.85
C ASN A 102 17.26 -4.78 -10.56
N GLY A 103 16.94 -6.07 -10.66
CA GLY A 103 17.10 -7.03 -9.55
C GLY A 103 15.96 -7.00 -8.52
N PRO A 104 16.18 -7.59 -7.32
CA PRO A 104 15.14 -7.73 -6.30
C PRO A 104 14.53 -6.41 -5.86
N VAL A 105 13.23 -6.43 -5.59
CA VAL A 105 12.46 -5.25 -5.17
C VAL A 105 11.63 -5.55 -3.93
N ARG A 106 11.30 -4.49 -3.19
CA ARG A 106 10.28 -4.52 -2.14
C ARG A 106 9.11 -3.66 -2.56
N VAL A 107 7.91 -4.23 -2.57
CA VAL A 107 6.71 -3.57 -3.07
C VAL A 107 5.62 -3.56 -2.00
N LEU A 108 5.14 -2.38 -1.66
CA LEU A 108 3.88 -2.21 -0.94
C LEU A 108 2.72 -2.45 -1.91
N ASN A 109 1.70 -3.18 -1.45
CA ASN A 109 0.48 -3.42 -2.19
C ASN A 109 -0.74 -3.04 -1.33
N LEU A 110 -1.62 -2.25 -1.90
CA LEU A 110 -2.98 -2.02 -1.42
C LEU A 110 -3.96 -2.69 -2.38
N PHE A 111 -4.95 -3.38 -1.82
CA PHE A 111 -6.08 -3.94 -2.54
C PHE A 111 -7.34 -3.27 -2.00
N VAL A 112 -8.21 -2.78 -2.88
CA VAL A 112 -9.46 -2.10 -2.52
C VAL A 112 -10.62 -2.69 -3.31
N LEU A 113 -11.60 -3.28 -2.63
CA LEU A 113 -12.77 -3.87 -3.28
C LEU A 113 -13.69 -2.76 -3.80
N ARG A 114 -13.91 -2.73 -5.12
CA ARG A 114 -14.76 -1.72 -5.77
C ARG A 114 -16.19 -1.76 -5.21
N GLY A 115 -16.72 -0.59 -4.89
CA GLY A 115 -18.06 -0.41 -4.31
C GLY A 115 -18.12 -0.54 -2.79
N ALA A 116 -17.10 -1.14 -2.14
CA ALA A 116 -17.14 -1.42 -0.70
C ALA A 116 -16.12 -0.62 0.13
N ALA A 117 -15.04 -0.16 -0.49
CA ALA A 117 -14.05 0.72 0.11
C ALA A 117 -13.53 1.72 -0.92
N ALA A 118 -13.04 2.87 -0.44
CA ALA A 118 -12.28 3.82 -1.24
C ALA A 118 -10.94 4.09 -0.53
N ALA A 119 -9.89 4.36 -1.28
CA ALA A 119 -8.61 4.69 -0.68
C ALA A 119 -7.83 5.73 -1.48
N SER A 120 -7.02 6.50 -0.75
CA SER A 120 -6.04 7.44 -1.30
C SER A 120 -4.64 7.05 -0.83
N VAL A 121 -3.66 7.04 -1.73
CA VAL A 121 -2.26 6.72 -1.43
C VAL A 121 -1.37 7.88 -1.82
N VAL A 122 -0.48 8.27 -0.91
CA VAL A 122 0.51 9.33 -1.08
C VAL A 122 1.89 8.80 -0.70
N CYS A 123 2.90 9.11 -1.52
CA CYS A 123 4.30 8.81 -1.21
C CYS A 123 5.02 10.06 -0.69
N VAL A 124 5.46 10.02 0.57
CA VAL A 124 6.30 11.07 1.16
C VAL A 124 7.73 10.92 0.64
N GLY A 125 8.33 12.01 0.15
CA GLY A 125 9.66 12.00 -0.47
C GLY A 125 9.71 11.40 -1.88
N GLY A 126 8.58 10.98 -2.44
CA GLY A 126 8.43 10.40 -3.78
C GLY A 126 7.44 11.15 -4.67
N GLY A 127 6.69 10.40 -5.49
CA GLY A 127 5.71 10.92 -6.44
C GLY A 127 4.75 11.94 -5.84
N LYS A 128 4.45 13.02 -6.57
CA LYS A 128 3.73 14.18 -6.03
C LYS A 128 2.21 14.04 -6.02
N ALA A 129 1.60 13.17 -6.83
CA ALA A 129 0.15 13.04 -6.88
C ALA A 129 -0.36 12.03 -5.85
N ALA A 130 -1.54 12.30 -5.28
CA ALA A 130 -2.28 11.26 -4.57
C ALA A 130 -2.90 10.33 -5.61
N VAL A 131 -2.96 9.05 -5.30
CA VAL A 131 -3.54 8.03 -6.17
C VAL A 131 -4.76 7.42 -5.49
N GLU A 132 -5.90 7.50 -6.16
CA GLU A 132 -7.16 6.98 -5.66
C GLU A 132 -7.40 5.55 -6.18
N ALA A 133 -8.10 4.73 -5.38
CA ALA A 133 -8.51 3.38 -5.75
C ALA A 133 -9.85 3.00 -5.10
N GLY A 134 -10.61 2.15 -5.78
CA GLY A 134 -11.93 1.71 -5.34
C GLY A 134 -13.00 2.77 -5.51
N GLY A 135 -13.95 2.81 -4.58
CA GLY A 135 -15.09 3.70 -4.59
C GLY A 135 -16.20 3.13 -3.71
N LEU A 136 -16.98 4.00 -3.05
CA LEU A 136 -18.16 3.59 -2.29
C LEU A 136 -19.39 3.78 -3.17
N THR A 137 -20.25 2.76 -3.27
CA THR A 137 -21.51 2.85 -4.05
C THR A 137 -22.68 3.40 -3.25
N GLN A 138 -22.59 3.43 -1.91
CA GLN A 138 -23.65 3.94 -1.04
C GLN A 138 -23.39 5.40 -0.68
N ASP A 139 -24.08 6.31 -1.36
CA ASP A 139 -24.10 7.72 -1.02
C ASP A 139 -24.82 7.96 0.31
N GLY A 140 -24.31 8.89 1.12
CA GLY A 140 -24.94 9.32 2.38
C GLY A 140 -24.73 8.39 3.58
N VAL A 141 -24.03 7.25 3.43
CA VAL A 141 -23.66 6.40 4.56
C VAL A 141 -22.51 7.03 5.34
N ALA A 142 -22.62 7.03 6.67
CA ALA A 142 -21.52 7.47 7.53
C ALA A 142 -20.28 6.61 7.25
N THR A 143 -19.11 7.23 7.14
CA THR A 143 -17.86 6.53 6.87
C THR A 143 -16.85 6.80 7.98
N HIS A 144 -15.89 5.90 8.15
CA HIS A 144 -14.67 6.19 8.88
C HIS A 144 -13.46 5.93 7.98
N THR A 145 -12.38 6.66 8.24
CA THR A 145 -11.13 6.52 7.50
C THR A 145 -10.06 5.98 8.44
N LEU A 146 -9.43 4.88 8.03
CA LEU A 146 -8.24 4.33 8.64
C LEU A 146 -7.02 4.89 7.91
N ARG A 147 -6.03 5.35 8.66
CA ARG A 147 -4.74 5.73 8.14
C ARG A 147 -3.72 4.63 8.41
N ILE A 148 -2.98 4.28 7.37
CA ILE A 148 -1.86 3.34 7.42
C ILE A 148 -0.63 4.10 6.92
N ILE A 149 0.42 4.14 7.74
CA ILE A 149 1.71 4.74 7.34
C ILE A 149 2.74 3.63 7.35
N VAL A 150 3.42 3.42 6.23
CA VAL A 150 4.46 2.40 6.05
C VAL A 150 5.78 3.11 5.78
N ALA A 151 6.72 3.01 6.72
CA ALA A 151 7.99 3.74 6.70
C ALA A 151 9.07 2.95 5.94
N ALA A 152 9.48 3.45 4.77
CA ALA A 152 10.63 2.94 4.02
C ALA A 152 11.96 3.52 4.53
N GLN A 153 11.92 4.66 5.21
CA GLN A 153 13.05 5.29 5.90
C GLN A 153 12.68 5.55 7.36
N ALA A 154 13.69 5.64 8.23
CA ALA A 154 13.46 6.07 9.61
C ALA A 154 12.95 7.53 9.64
N GLY A 155 12.07 7.84 10.57
CA GLY A 155 11.49 9.18 10.69
C GLY A 155 10.49 9.26 11.84
N ARG A 156 9.67 10.30 11.82
CA ARG A 156 8.68 10.57 12.88
C ARG A 156 7.30 10.86 12.31
N LEU A 157 6.29 10.44 13.06
CA LEU A 157 4.92 10.81 12.80
C LEU A 157 4.68 12.27 13.17
N ILE A 158 3.99 12.97 12.28
CA ILE A 158 3.42 14.30 12.52
C ILE A 158 1.91 14.07 12.69
N HIS A 159 1.53 13.53 13.84
CA HIS A 159 0.15 13.17 14.16
C HIS A 159 -0.25 13.79 15.50
N ALA A 160 -1.36 14.51 15.62
CA ALA A 160 -1.68 15.23 16.88
C ALA A 160 -1.75 14.30 18.12
N ALA A 161 -2.29 13.08 17.96
CA ALA A 161 -2.34 12.08 19.04
C ALA A 161 -1.06 11.25 19.21
N GLU A 162 -0.12 11.31 18.26
CA GLU A 162 1.09 10.45 18.22
C GLU A 162 2.33 11.25 17.82
N ALA A 163 2.33 12.56 18.12
CA ALA A 163 3.34 13.48 17.65
C ALA A 163 4.67 13.08 18.26
N GLY A 164 5.66 12.83 17.40
CA GLY A 164 7.00 12.42 17.84
C GLY A 164 7.18 10.92 18.06
N VAL A 165 6.18 10.08 17.74
CA VAL A 165 6.43 8.64 17.58
C VAL A 165 7.45 8.45 16.45
N VAL A 166 8.55 7.78 16.80
CA VAL A 166 9.63 7.47 15.86
C VAL A 166 9.35 6.11 15.23
N LEU A 167 9.39 6.07 13.91
CA LEU A 167 9.32 4.84 13.14
C LEU A 167 10.71 4.51 12.60
N ALA A 168 11.14 3.26 12.77
CA ALA A 168 12.28 2.74 12.04
C ALA A 168 11.91 2.46 10.58
N ALA A 169 12.90 2.38 9.69
CA ALA A 169 12.66 1.80 8.37
C ALA A 169 12.22 0.35 8.55
N GLY A 170 11.07 -0.02 8.01
CA GLY A 170 10.45 -1.31 8.32
C GLY A 170 9.19 -1.23 9.15
N ASP A 171 8.93 -0.10 9.80
CA ASP A 171 7.77 0.04 10.66
C ASP A 171 6.55 0.48 9.89
N TYR A 172 5.39 0.13 10.43
CA TYR A 172 4.12 0.65 10.00
C TYR A 172 3.21 0.93 11.19
N ILE A 173 2.29 1.87 11.00
CA ILE A 173 1.25 2.17 11.97
C ILE A 173 -0.13 2.13 11.30
N VAL A 174 -1.13 1.64 12.02
CA VAL A 174 -2.53 1.60 11.59
C VAL A 174 -3.39 2.23 12.67
N GLY A 175 -4.17 3.25 12.31
CA GLY A 175 -5.04 3.96 13.25
C GLY A 175 -6.15 4.75 12.55
N PRO A 176 -7.02 5.43 13.31
CA PRO A 176 -7.97 6.36 12.72
C PRO A 176 -7.24 7.54 12.06
N SER A 177 -7.74 8.01 10.91
CA SER A 177 -7.23 9.24 10.29
C SER A 177 -7.62 10.47 11.14
N CYS A 178 -6.70 11.42 11.31
CA CYS A 178 -6.84 12.53 12.27
C CYS A 178 -6.93 13.93 11.64
N GLY A 179 -7.28 14.03 10.35
CA GLY A 179 -7.47 15.32 9.68
C GLY A 179 -6.19 16.05 9.28
N ILE A 180 -5.00 15.50 9.57
CA ILE A 180 -3.73 15.97 9.01
C ILE A 180 -3.62 15.49 7.57
N ASP A 181 -3.13 16.35 6.67
CA ASP A 181 -2.83 15.99 5.29
C ASP A 181 -1.90 14.76 5.26
N ALA A 182 -2.28 13.72 4.50
CA ALA A 182 -1.49 12.51 4.34
C ALA A 182 -0.04 12.80 3.91
N ARG A 183 0.18 13.86 3.12
CA ARG A 183 1.51 14.32 2.66
C ARG A 183 2.42 14.78 3.78
N GLN A 184 1.82 15.26 4.87
CA GLN A 184 2.52 15.83 6.01
C GLN A 184 2.57 14.87 7.19
N ALA A 185 1.91 13.70 7.10
CA ALA A 185 1.78 12.78 8.22
C ALA A 185 3.10 12.13 8.67
N PHE A 186 4.14 12.20 7.85
CA PHE A 186 5.46 11.63 8.13
C PHE A 186 6.58 12.60 7.77
N ALA A 187 7.56 12.75 8.66
CA ALA A 187 8.81 13.45 8.38
C ALA A 187 10.00 12.48 8.46
N PRO A 188 10.73 12.24 7.36
CA PRO A 188 11.91 11.39 7.40
C PRO A 188 13.02 12.03 8.25
N ALA A 189 13.85 11.19 8.87
CA ALA A 189 15.00 11.62 9.66
C ALA A 189 16.14 12.18 8.78
N GLN A 190 16.17 11.80 7.50
CA GLN A 190 17.15 12.23 6.51
C GLN A 190 16.45 12.58 5.19
N PRO A 191 17.08 13.38 4.31
CA PRO A 191 16.54 13.64 2.98
C PRO A 191 16.32 12.35 2.18
N THR A 192 15.18 12.26 1.49
CA THR A 192 14.87 11.14 0.59
C THR A 192 15.60 11.32 -0.74
N ALA A 193 16.16 10.23 -1.28
CA ALA A 193 16.81 10.23 -2.60
C ALA A 193 15.81 10.61 -3.71
N ARG A 194 16.32 11.12 -4.84
CA ARG A 194 15.52 11.69 -5.94
C ARG A 194 14.44 10.76 -6.52
N ASN A 195 14.62 9.44 -6.40
CA ASN A 195 13.67 8.41 -6.83
C ASN A 195 13.33 7.46 -5.66
N GLY A 196 13.44 7.93 -4.42
CA GLY A 196 13.14 7.15 -3.23
C GLY A 196 11.73 7.40 -2.71
N VAL A 197 11.40 6.73 -1.62
CA VAL A 197 10.24 7.02 -0.80
C VAL A 197 10.64 6.94 0.66
N ALA A 198 10.23 7.93 1.45
CA ALA A 198 10.39 7.93 2.89
C ALA A 198 9.30 7.09 3.56
N ALA A 199 8.06 7.30 3.14
CA ALA A 199 6.91 6.55 3.61
C ALA A 199 5.80 6.55 2.55
N ALA A 200 4.99 5.49 2.56
CA ALA A 200 3.71 5.48 1.90
C ALA A 200 2.61 5.70 2.95
N VAL A 201 1.73 6.66 2.70
CA VAL A 201 0.59 7.00 3.55
C VAL A 201 -0.67 6.63 2.80
N LEU A 202 -1.49 5.79 3.40
CA LEU A 202 -2.71 5.25 2.82
C LEU A 202 -3.87 5.65 3.73
N ASP A 203 -4.86 6.34 3.17
CA ASP A 203 -6.13 6.59 3.83
C ASP A 203 -7.18 5.69 3.20
N VAL A 204 -7.69 4.73 3.97
CA VAL A 204 -8.70 3.77 3.54
C VAL A 204 -10.03 4.11 4.20
N ARG A 205 -11.01 4.51 3.40
CA ARG A 205 -12.36 4.87 3.81
C ARG A 205 -13.29 3.69 3.60
N VAL A 206 -14.05 3.37 4.63
CA VAL A 206 -15.06 2.30 4.62
C VAL A 206 -16.36 2.79 5.26
N PRO A 207 -17.51 2.17 4.93
CA PRO A 207 -18.76 2.40 5.66
C PRO A 207 -18.56 2.14 7.15
N ALA A 208 -19.06 3.06 7.97
CA ALA A 208 -19.07 2.91 9.41
C ALA A 208 -19.94 1.72 9.80
N PRO A 209 -19.63 1.03 10.92
CA PRO A 209 -20.54 0.04 11.46
C PRO A 209 -21.92 0.66 11.66
N ALA A 210 -22.99 -0.07 11.34
CA ALA A 210 -24.33 0.36 11.71
C ALA A 210 -24.36 0.63 13.21
N ALA A 211 -24.92 1.78 13.61
CA ALA A 211 -25.20 2.03 15.02
C ALA A 211 -26.17 0.94 15.50
N VAL A 212 -25.74 0.17 16.52
CA VAL A 212 -26.57 -0.83 17.21
C VAL A 212 -27.52 -0.10 18.15
#